data_AF-A0A7C2V3P0-F1
#
_entry.id   AF-A0A7C2V3P0-F1
#
_cell.length_a   1.000
_cell.length_b   1.000
_cell.length_c   1.000
_cell.angle_alpha   90.00
_cell.angle_beta   90.00
_cell.angle_gamma   90.00
#
_symmetry.space_group_name_H-M   'P 1'
#
loop_
_entity.id
_entity.type
_entity.pdbx_description
1 polymer ?
#
loop_
_entity_poly.entity_id
_entity_poly.type
_entity_poly.pdbx_seq_one_letter_code
_entity_poly.pdbx_strand_id
1 'polypeptide(L)'
;MKVKTLAAKLVGVVVAVFLAVFLTQCGGGGGGTTGDNTQPQTLSGTVAVGKPLANTPVYLKDKNGQVRSTLTDANGRFSFDTTGLTPPFYLRTQGYGLFSYADQQSGTANLTPLTTAVVAIANNGNADIYTVSPNQLNISSAQNSLKEFLNPVLQRYGVQNADFITTPFDANAQGMDAVLDSILI
;
A
#
# COMPACT_ATOMS: atom_id res chain seq x y z
N MET A 1 13.87 -56.33 47.27
CA MET A 1 13.94 -56.52 48.74
C MET A 1 13.05 -55.46 49.39
N LYS A 2 12.01 -55.93 50.10
CA LYS A 2 11.17 -55.22 51.10
C LYS A 2 10.24 -54.09 50.62
N VAL A 3 9.01 -54.53 50.34
CA VAL A 3 7.73 -53.82 50.52
C VAL A 3 7.56 -53.43 51.99
N LYS A 4 7.07 -52.21 52.27
CA LYS A 4 6.33 -51.88 53.51
C LYS A 4 5.21 -50.88 53.19
N THR A 5 4.10 -51.11 53.86
CA THR A 5 2.74 -50.73 53.51
C THR A 5 2.14 -49.86 54.63
N LEU A 6 1.06 -49.13 54.27
CA LEU A 6 -0.06 -48.64 55.11
C LEU A 6 0.17 -47.44 56.05
N ALA A 7 -0.62 -46.37 55.85
CA ALA A 7 -1.89 -46.19 56.56
C ALA A 7 -2.67 -44.96 56.04
N ALA A 8 -4.00 -45.09 55.99
CA ALA A 8 -4.96 -44.13 55.46
C ALA A 8 -5.66 -43.31 56.57
N LYS A 9 -6.11 -42.08 56.25
CA LYS A 9 -7.26 -41.38 56.86
C LYS A 9 -7.90 -40.47 55.77
N LEU A 10 -9.07 -40.74 55.19
CA LEU A 10 -10.49 -40.69 55.65
C LEU A 10 -11.16 -39.30 55.51
N VAL A 11 -12.34 -39.32 54.86
CA VAL A 11 -13.46 -38.33 54.81
C VAL A 11 -13.31 -37.15 53.83
N GLY A 12 -14.21 -36.84 52.88
CA GLY A 12 -15.49 -37.43 52.45
C GLY A 12 -16.25 -36.47 51.50
N VAL A 13 -17.20 -37.03 50.71
CA VAL A 13 -18.43 -36.41 50.12
C VAL A 13 -18.19 -35.32 49.03
N VAL A 14 -18.79 -35.25 47.83
CA VAL A 14 -20.19 -35.36 47.36
C VAL A 14 -20.22 -35.67 45.84
N VAL A 15 -21.30 -36.33 45.41
CA VAL A 15 -21.61 -36.91 44.10
C VAL A 15 -22.65 -36.07 43.32
N ALA A 16 -22.66 -36.25 41.98
CA ALA A 16 -23.70 -35.95 40.97
C ALA A 16 -23.83 -34.49 40.47
N VAL A 17 -24.08 -34.23 39.19
CA VAL A 17 -25.39 -34.31 38.47
C VAL A 17 -25.13 -34.08 36.95
N PHE A 18 -25.49 -35.02 36.04
CA PHE A 18 -26.57 -34.97 35.00
C PHE A 18 -26.44 -33.83 33.95
N LEU A 19 -26.78 -33.91 32.65
CA LEU A 19 -27.46 -34.85 31.76
C LEU A 19 -27.29 -34.33 30.30
N ALA A 20 -27.36 -35.21 29.30
CA ALA A 20 -27.55 -34.90 27.86
C ALA A 20 -28.94 -34.23 27.61
N VAL A 21 -29.35 -33.69 26.46
CA VAL A 21 -29.35 -34.19 25.07
C VAL A 21 -29.98 -33.12 24.11
N PHE A 22 -29.78 -33.28 22.79
CA PHE A 22 -30.70 -33.05 21.63
C PHE A 22 -30.52 -31.83 20.67
N LEU A 23 -30.14 -32.20 19.42
CA LEU A 23 -30.62 -31.79 18.08
C LEU A 23 -31.43 -30.50 17.90
N THR A 24 -31.10 -29.69 16.88
CA THR A 24 -31.91 -29.48 15.63
C THR A 24 -31.43 -28.28 14.80
N GLN A 25 -31.39 -28.48 13.47
CA GLN A 25 -31.95 -27.61 12.41
C GLN A 25 -31.63 -26.09 12.31
N CYS A 26 -31.05 -25.67 11.17
CA CYS A 26 -31.53 -24.59 10.27
C CYS A 26 -30.50 -24.45 9.11
N GLY A 27 -30.80 -24.44 7.81
CA GLY A 27 -32.02 -24.01 7.12
C GLY A 27 -32.00 -22.49 6.92
N GLY A 28 -31.36 -21.98 5.85
CA GLY A 28 -31.30 -20.54 5.60
C GLY A 28 -30.85 -20.16 4.18
N GLY A 29 -31.75 -20.34 3.22
CA GLY A 29 -31.72 -19.58 1.96
C GLY A 29 -32.33 -18.20 2.22
N GLY A 30 -31.55 -17.14 2.00
CA GLY A 30 -31.99 -15.74 2.12
C GLY A 30 -31.68 -14.99 0.84
N GLY A 31 -32.72 -14.69 0.06
CA GLY A 31 -32.68 -13.65 -0.96
C GLY A 31 -32.85 -12.27 -0.34
N GLY A 32 -32.32 -11.25 -1.02
CA GLY A 32 -32.31 -9.85 -0.61
C GLY A 32 -31.03 -9.53 0.16
N THR A 33 -30.14 -8.66 -0.30
CA THR A 33 -30.31 -7.44 -1.08
C THR A 33 -29.16 -7.32 -2.07
N THR A 34 -29.38 -6.67 -3.22
CA THR A 34 -28.30 -5.97 -3.92
C THR A 34 -27.79 -4.86 -2.99
N GLY A 35 -27.09 -5.23 -1.93
CA GLY A 35 -26.17 -4.33 -1.27
C GLY A 35 -25.08 -4.13 -2.30
N ASP A 36 -24.98 -2.92 -2.82
CA ASP A 36 -23.82 -2.49 -3.59
C ASP A 36 -22.61 -2.82 -2.72
N ASN A 37 -21.96 -3.96 -3.00
CA ASN A 37 -20.78 -4.43 -2.29
C ASN A 37 -19.60 -3.66 -2.89
N THR A 38 -19.67 -2.32 -2.81
CA THR A 38 -18.58 -1.43 -3.14
C THR A 38 -17.57 -1.57 -2.01
N GLN A 39 -16.74 -2.61 -2.11
CA GLN A 39 -15.54 -2.72 -1.28
C GLN A 39 -14.77 -1.39 -1.38
N PRO A 40 -14.38 -0.79 -0.25
CA PRO A 40 -13.65 0.48 -0.26
C PRO A 40 -12.44 0.38 -1.17
N GLN A 41 -12.36 1.27 -2.16
CA GLN A 41 -11.23 1.32 -3.08
C GLN A 41 -10.20 2.31 -2.50
N THR A 42 -9.01 1.82 -2.20
CA THR A 42 -7.97 2.66 -1.59
C THR A 42 -6.71 2.69 -2.44
N LEU A 43 -6.23 3.90 -2.73
CA LEU A 43 -4.89 4.13 -3.26
C LEU A 43 -4.02 4.70 -2.16
N SER A 44 -2.85 4.10 -1.94
CA SER A 44 -1.92 4.50 -0.89
C SER A 44 -0.51 4.66 -1.43
N GLY A 45 0.40 5.21 -0.64
CA GLY A 45 1.79 5.31 -1.02
C GLY A 45 2.64 6.01 0.03
N THR A 46 3.93 6.11 -0.27
CA THR A 46 4.93 6.79 0.55
C THR A 46 5.48 8.00 -0.22
N VAL A 47 5.62 9.14 0.46
CA VAL A 47 6.31 10.33 -0.05
C VAL A 47 7.69 10.42 0.59
N ALA A 48 8.75 10.35 -0.22
CA ALA A 48 10.13 10.40 0.27
C ALA A 48 11.10 11.05 -0.72
N VAL A 49 12.10 11.75 -0.18
CA VAL A 49 13.24 12.38 -0.91
C VAL A 49 14.59 11.95 -0.32
N GLY A 50 14.72 10.66 0.00
CA GLY A 50 15.80 10.10 0.84
C GLY A 50 15.54 10.23 2.35
N LYS A 51 14.34 10.69 2.70
CA LYS A 51 13.72 10.60 4.02
C LYS A 51 12.21 10.77 3.85
N PRO A 52 11.39 10.25 4.78
CA PRO A 52 9.94 10.44 4.71
C PRO A 52 9.59 11.92 4.84
N LEU A 53 8.61 12.38 4.06
CA LEU A 53 8.08 13.73 4.15
C LEU A 53 6.78 13.73 4.95
N ALA A 54 6.84 14.16 6.21
CA ALA A 54 5.68 14.25 7.09
C ALA A 54 4.85 15.52 6.88
N ASN A 55 3.56 15.47 7.20
CA ASN A 55 2.61 16.61 7.12
C ASN A 55 2.62 17.32 5.75
N THR A 56 2.88 16.58 4.68
CA THR A 56 2.98 17.10 3.31
C THR A 56 1.64 16.94 2.60
N PRO A 57 1.07 18.02 2.04
CA PRO A 57 -0.14 17.92 1.22
C PRO A 57 0.10 17.13 -0.07
N VAL A 58 -0.69 16.08 -0.25
CA VAL A 58 -0.75 15.27 -1.46
C VAL A 58 -2.09 15.49 -2.14
N TYR A 59 -2.07 15.65 -3.46
CA TYR A 59 -3.24 15.82 -4.29
C TYR A 59 -3.33 14.68 -5.30
N LEU A 60 -4.53 14.15 -5.47
CA LEU A 60 -4.89 13.18 -6.49
C LEU A 60 -5.94 13.82 -7.39
N LYS A 61 -5.72 13.78 -8.71
CA LYS A 61 -6.70 14.18 -9.73
C LYS A 61 -7.01 13.00 -10.63
N ASP A 62 -8.29 12.73 -10.85
CA ASP A 62 -8.74 11.67 -11.75
C ASP A 62 -8.81 12.14 -13.22
N LYS A 63 -9.08 11.22 -14.15
CA LYS A 63 -9.15 11.57 -15.58
C LYS A 63 -10.27 12.57 -15.93
N ASN A 64 -11.31 12.63 -15.11
CA ASN A 64 -12.45 13.52 -15.27
C ASN A 64 -12.22 14.88 -14.59
N GLY A 65 -11.08 15.06 -13.92
CA GLY A 65 -10.72 16.29 -13.21
C GLY A 65 -11.17 16.36 -11.76
N GLN A 66 -11.73 15.28 -11.20
CA GLN A 66 -12.10 15.22 -9.79
C GLN A 66 -10.86 15.18 -8.92
N VAL A 67 -10.83 15.98 -7.84
CA VAL A 67 -9.65 16.12 -6.97
C VAL A 67 -9.94 15.61 -5.56
N ARG A 68 -8.96 14.90 -4.98
CA ARG A 68 -8.88 14.59 -3.54
C ARG A 68 -7.55 15.09 -2.99
N SER A 69 -7.52 15.46 -1.71
CA SER A 69 -6.28 15.81 -1.01
C SER A 69 -6.20 15.16 0.36
N THR A 70 -4.98 14.89 0.82
CA THR A 70 -4.69 14.34 2.14
C THR A 70 -3.32 14.84 2.61
N LEU A 71 -2.98 14.56 3.87
CA LEU A 71 -1.65 14.81 4.43
C LEU A 71 -0.92 13.49 4.64
N THR A 72 0.40 13.52 4.49
CA THR A 72 1.24 12.41 4.90
C THR A 72 1.39 12.32 6.42
N ASP A 73 1.50 11.10 6.94
CA ASP A 73 1.83 10.84 8.35
C ASP A 73 3.32 11.06 8.65
N ALA A 74 3.75 10.80 9.90
CA ALA A 74 5.14 10.95 10.34
C ALA A 74 6.15 10.09 9.55
N ASN A 75 5.69 9.02 8.90
CA ASN A 75 6.47 8.10 8.08
C ASN A 75 6.32 8.40 6.57
N GLY A 76 5.72 9.54 6.20
CA GLY A 76 5.51 9.93 4.82
C GLY A 76 4.39 9.17 4.11
N ARG A 77 3.59 8.36 4.82
CA ARG A 77 2.54 7.54 4.22
C ARG A 77 1.27 8.36 4.00
N PHE A 78 0.56 8.07 2.93
CA PHE A 78 -0.77 8.63 2.66
C PHE A 78 -1.75 7.56 2.15
N SER A 79 -3.03 7.87 2.23
CA SER A 79 -4.09 7.05 1.66
C SER A 79 -5.25 7.91 1.16
N PHE A 80 -5.83 7.51 0.03
CA PHE A 80 -7.03 8.07 -0.56
C PHE A 80 -8.10 7.01 -0.66
N ASP A 81 -9.33 7.35 -0.27
CA ASP A 81 -10.52 6.65 -0.75
C ASP A 81 -10.80 7.11 -2.18
N THR A 82 -10.67 6.18 -3.13
CA THR A 82 -10.87 6.42 -4.56
C THR A 82 -12.28 6.03 -5.02
N THR A 83 -13.19 5.69 -4.10
CA THR A 83 -14.58 5.40 -4.45
C THR A 83 -15.22 6.55 -5.22
N GLY A 84 -15.79 6.24 -6.39
CA GLY A 84 -16.41 7.22 -7.30
C GLY A 84 -15.44 8.02 -8.17
N LEU A 85 -14.13 7.79 -8.09
CA LEU A 85 -13.15 8.36 -9.03
C LEU A 85 -12.94 7.43 -10.23
N THR A 86 -12.41 7.96 -11.34
CA THR A 86 -12.05 7.14 -12.51
C THR A 86 -10.58 7.28 -12.88
N PRO A 87 -9.79 6.19 -12.88
CA PRO A 87 -8.40 6.23 -13.31
C PRO A 87 -8.28 6.57 -14.81
N PRO A 88 -7.13 7.09 -15.26
CA PRO A 88 -5.90 7.26 -14.47
C PRO A 88 -5.97 8.37 -13.41
N PHE A 89 -5.14 8.20 -12.39
CA PHE A 89 -4.91 9.17 -11.33
C PHE A 89 -3.56 9.84 -11.53
N TYR A 90 -3.57 11.17 -11.46
CA TYR A 90 -2.39 12.02 -11.47
C TYR A 90 -2.17 12.50 -10.04
N LEU A 91 -0.99 12.23 -9.50
CA LEU A 91 -0.65 12.61 -8.14
C LEU A 91 0.43 13.68 -8.12
N ARG A 92 0.33 14.62 -7.17
CA ARG A 92 1.40 15.56 -6.88
C ARG A 92 1.51 15.87 -5.39
N THR A 93 2.68 16.31 -4.98
CA THR A 93 2.89 16.98 -3.69
C THR A 93 2.80 18.50 -3.86
N GLN A 94 2.41 19.21 -2.80
CA GLN A 94 2.61 20.65 -2.71
C GLN A 94 3.97 20.96 -2.08
N GLY A 95 4.74 21.86 -2.69
CA GLY A 95 6.01 22.35 -2.15
C GLY A 95 7.26 21.54 -2.50
N TYR A 96 7.11 20.28 -2.97
CA TYR A 96 8.24 19.39 -3.27
C TYR A 96 8.39 19.03 -4.75
N GLY A 97 7.43 19.36 -5.60
CA GLY A 97 7.53 19.09 -7.05
C GLY A 97 7.59 17.60 -7.39
N LEU A 98 7.09 16.73 -6.51
CA LEU A 98 7.02 15.29 -6.76
C LEU A 98 5.72 14.94 -7.48
N PHE A 99 5.84 14.07 -8.49
CA PHE A 99 4.74 13.61 -9.32
C PHE A 99 4.71 12.08 -9.41
N SER A 100 3.51 11.54 -9.58
CA SER A 100 3.28 10.11 -9.78
C SER A 100 1.99 9.86 -10.53
N TYR A 101 1.79 8.60 -10.91
CA TYR A 101 0.70 8.15 -11.76
C TYR A 101 0.19 6.78 -11.30
N ALA A 102 -1.12 6.56 -11.37
CA ALA A 102 -1.72 5.24 -11.19
C ALA A 102 -2.81 5.01 -12.24
N ASP A 103 -2.81 3.86 -12.90
CA ASP A 103 -3.87 3.45 -13.84
C ASP A 103 -4.94 2.54 -13.22
N GLN A 104 -4.73 2.09 -11.98
CA GLN A 104 -5.67 1.26 -11.23
C GLN A 104 -6.48 2.09 -10.23
N GLN A 105 -7.68 1.61 -9.91
CA GLN A 105 -8.56 2.21 -8.90
C GLN A 105 -7.94 2.17 -7.49
N SER A 106 -7.20 1.10 -7.18
CA SER A 106 -6.62 0.84 -5.86
C SER A 106 -5.21 0.26 -5.98
N GLY A 107 -4.47 0.28 -4.87
CA GLY A 107 -3.09 -0.21 -4.80
C GLY A 107 -2.13 0.85 -4.31
N THR A 108 -0.95 0.89 -4.91
CA THR A 108 0.18 1.73 -4.46
C THR A 108 0.62 2.68 -5.55
N ALA A 109 0.81 3.95 -5.18
CA ALA A 109 1.46 4.95 -6.02
C ALA A 109 2.35 5.83 -5.13
N ASN A 110 3.64 5.56 -5.13
CA ASN A 110 4.58 6.35 -4.34
C ASN A 110 4.86 7.72 -5.00
N LEU A 111 5.34 8.67 -4.21
CA LEU A 111 5.79 9.99 -4.68
C LEU A 111 7.25 10.18 -4.26
N THR A 112 8.16 10.00 -5.21
CA THR A 112 9.61 10.10 -4.99
C THR A 112 10.28 10.80 -6.17
N PRO A 113 11.56 11.19 -6.08
CA PRO A 113 12.31 11.67 -7.23
C PRO A 113 12.30 10.67 -8.40
N LEU A 114 12.31 9.35 -8.12
CA LEU A 114 12.26 8.32 -9.16
C LEU A 114 10.89 8.22 -9.83
N THR A 115 9.78 8.32 -9.09
CA THR A 115 8.45 8.34 -9.73
C THR A 115 8.29 9.58 -10.61
N THR A 116 8.84 10.71 -10.15
CA THR A 116 8.86 11.97 -10.89
C THR A 116 9.66 11.83 -12.19
N ALA A 117 10.82 11.16 -12.13
CA ALA A 117 11.62 10.85 -13.32
C ALA A 117 10.86 9.91 -14.29
N VAL A 118 10.18 8.88 -13.79
CA VAL A 118 9.37 7.98 -14.63
C VAL A 118 8.29 8.76 -15.38
N VAL A 119 7.52 9.60 -14.69
CA VAL A 119 6.45 10.37 -15.37
C VAL A 119 7.02 11.42 -16.32
N ALA A 120 8.16 12.02 -16.00
CA ALA A 120 8.85 12.94 -16.91
C ALA A 120 9.29 12.21 -18.19
N ILE A 121 9.95 11.06 -18.08
CA ILE A 121 10.36 10.24 -19.24
C ILE A 121 9.14 9.83 -20.07
N ALA A 122 8.06 9.39 -19.40
CA ALA A 122 6.82 9.01 -20.07
C ALA A 122 6.12 10.17 -20.78
N ASN A 123 6.39 11.42 -20.38
CA ASN A 123 5.78 12.65 -20.88
C ASN A 123 6.80 13.57 -21.58
N ASN A 124 7.76 12.99 -22.30
CA ASN A 124 8.74 13.73 -23.13
C ASN A 124 9.52 14.81 -22.36
N GLY A 125 9.91 14.52 -21.12
CA GLY A 125 10.68 15.39 -20.25
C GLY A 125 9.86 16.29 -19.33
N ASN A 126 8.53 16.34 -19.47
CA ASN A 126 7.69 17.17 -18.60
C ASN A 126 7.09 16.36 -17.44
N ALA A 127 7.58 16.59 -16.23
CA ALA A 127 7.08 15.91 -15.03
C ALA A 127 5.66 16.32 -14.60
N ASP A 128 5.19 17.53 -14.95
CA ASP A 128 3.91 18.07 -14.47
C ASP A 128 2.71 17.53 -15.26
N ILE A 129 2.45 16.24 -15.09
CA ILE A 129 1.27 15.53 -15.61
C ILE A 129 -0.01 15.86 -14.81
N TYR A 130 0.13 16.53 -13.66
CA TYR A 130 -1.01 16.91 -12.82
C TYR A 130 -1.70 18.17 -13.35
N THR A 131 -0.94 19.21 -13.71
CA THR A 131 -1.52 20.45 -14.25
C THR A 131 -1.92 20.24 -15.71
N VAL A 132 -1.04 19.63 -16.50
CA VAL A 132 -1.27 19.34 -17.92
C VAL A 132 -1.37 17.83 -18.10
N SER A 133 -2.58 17.31 -17.97
CA SER A 133 -2.82 15.87 -18.06
C SER A 133 -2.65 15.38 -19.51
N PRO A 134 -1.71 14.46 -19.77
CA PRO A 134 -1.49 13.90 -21.10
C PRO A 134 -2.59 12.93 -21.50
N ASN A 135 -2.84 12.81 -22.80
CA ASN A 135 -3.82 11.84 -23.33
C ASN A 135 -3.34 10.39 -23.19
N GLN A 136 -2.02 10.16 -23.19
CA GLN A 136 -1.41 8.84 -23.06
C GLN A 136 -0.03 8.95 -22.41
N LEU A 137 0.30 8.01 -21.53
CA LEU A 137 1.62 7.83 -20.94
C LEU A 137 2.07 6.38 -21.13
N ASN A 138 3.29 6.18 -21.59
CA ASN A 138 3.89 4.83 -21.64
C ASN A 138 4.77 4.61 -20.40
N ILE A 139 4.12 4.40 -19.26
CA ILE A 139 4.79 4.22 -17.96
C ILE A 139 5.72 3.01 -17.99
N SER A 140 5.31 1.90 -18.59
CA SER A 140 6.14 0.68 -18.67
C SER A 140 7.45 0.92 -19.43
N SER A 141 7.39 1.60 -20.58
CA SER A 141 8.60 1.96 -21.32
C SER A 141 9.50 2.91 -20.52
N ALA A 142 8.91 3.91 -19.87
CA ALA A 142 9.66 4.87 -19.05
C ALA A 142 10.34 4.20 -17.85
N GLN A 143 9.65 3.27 -17.18
CA GLN A 143 10.24 2.46 -16.12
C GLN A 143 11.40 1.62 -16.63
N ASN A 144 11.28 1.00 -17.80
CA ASN A 144 12.36 0.20 -18.37
C ASN A 144 13.58 1.04 -18.71
N SER A 145 13.41 2.20 -19.37
CA SER A 145 14.51 3.11 -19.65
C SER A 145 15.21 3.59 -18.37
N LEU A 146 14.44 3.91 -17.32
CA LEU A 146 15.03 4.30 -16.04
C LEU A 146 15.75 3.13 -15.34
N LYS A 147 15.21 1.91 -15.41
CA LYS A 147 15.86 0.69 -14.89
C LYS A 147 17.19 0.43 -15.59
N GLU A 148 17.24 0.55 -16.90
CA GLU A 148 18.47 0.39 -17.69
C GLU A 148 19.53 1.41 -17.27
N PHE A 149 19.14 2.69 -17.13
CA PHE A 149 20.03 3.75 -16.69
C PHE A 149 20.56 3.52 -15.26
N LEU A 150 19.68 3.12 -14.34
CA LEU A 150 20.02 2.91 -12.92
C LEU A 150 20.56 1.51 -12.61
N ASN A 151 20.70 0.62 -13.60
CA ASN A 151 21.08 -0.78 -13.38
C ASN A 151 22.32 -0.95 -12.47
N PRO A 152 23.43 -0.20 -12.63
CA PRO A 152 24.58 -0.31 -11.73
C PRO A 152 24.25 0.02 -10.27
N VAL A 153 23.37 1.01 -10.04
CA VAL A 153 22.93 1.43 -8.71
C VAL A 153 21.99 0.38 -8.11
N LEU A 154 21.01 -0.09 -8.89
CA LEU A 154 20.07 -1.13 -8.47
C LEU A 154 20.80 -2.41 -8.05
N GLN A 155 21.80 -2.84 -8.81
CA GLN A 155 22.62 -4.01 -8.48
C GLN A 155 23.42 -3.82 -7.18
N ARG A 156 24.00 -2.63 -6.97
CA ARG A 156 24.75 -2.31 -5.74
C ARG A 156 23.90 -2.46 -4.48
N TYR A 157 22.61 -2.14 -4.56
CA TYR A 157 21.66 -2.24 -3.45
C TYR A 157 20.80 -3.51 -3.47
N GLY A 158 21.09 -4.45 -4.38
CA GLY A 158 20.39 -5.74 -4.46
C GLY A 158 18.92 -5.64 -4.89
N VAL A 159 18.49 -4.53 -5.50
CA VAL A 159 17.12 -4.33 -5.97
C VAL A 159 16.97 -4.97 -7.35
N GLN A 160 16.19 -6.05 -7.42
CA GLN A 160 15.84 -6.72 -8.68
C GLN A 160 14.41 -6.35 -9.09
N ASN A 161 14.13 -6.30 -10.39
CA ASN A 161 12.80 -6.02 -10.94
C ASN A 161 12.15 -4.72 -10.40
N ALA A 162 12.95 -3.69 -10.16
CA ALA A 162 12.51 -2.43 -9.58
C ALA A 162 11.22 -1.90 -10.24
N ASP A 163 10.13 -1.76 -9.48
CA ASP A 163 8.99 -0.93 -9.87
C ASP A 163 8.97 0.29 -8.95
N PHE A 164 9.37 1.42 -9.52
CA PHE A 164 9.54 2.67 -8.77
C PHE A 164 8.22 3.26 -8.29
N ILE A 165 7.09 2.93 -8.93
CA ILE A 165 5.79 3.54 -8.66
C ILE A 165 4.97 2.68 -7.72
N THR A 166 4.80 1.39 -8.03
CA THR A 166 3.80 0.55 -7.37
C THR A 166 4.35 -0.37 -6.27
N THR A 167 5.68 -0.49 -6.15
CA THR A 167 6.27 -1.28 -5.05
C THR A 167 6.10 -0.54 -3.72
N PRO A 168 5.36 -1.08 -2.73
CA PRO A 168 5.31 -0.46 -1.41
C PRO A 168 6.70 -0.47 -0.77
N PHE A 169 7.06 0.61 -0.08
CA PHE A 169 8.29 0.66 0.71
C PHE A 169 8.11 1.52 1.96
N ASP A 170 8.95 1.25 2.96
CA ASP A 170 9.13 2.09 4.13
C ASP A 170 10.41 2.93 3.94
N ALA A 171 10.36 4.21 4.30
CA ALA A 171 11.52 5.10 4.19
C ALA A 171 12.51 4.86 5.36
N ASN A 172 13.18 3.70 5.33
CA ASN A 172 14.02 3.16 6.39
C ASN A 172 15.49 2.90 5.98
N ALA A 173 15.94 3.48 4.85
CA ALA A 173 17.25 3.31 4.24
C ALA A 173 17.59 1.87 3.81
N GLN A 174 16.58 1.06 3.45
CA GLN A 174 16.76 -0.30 2.94
C GLN A 174 16.08 -0.50 1.58
N GLY A 175 16.56 -1.47 0.80
CA GLY A 175 15.96 -1.85 -0.48
C GLY A 175 15.81 -0.66 -1.43
N MET A 176 14.56 -0.35 -1.82
CA MET A 176 14.24 0.79 -2.68
C MET A 176 14.61 2.14 -2.03
N ASP A 177 14.47 2.29 -0.72
CA ASP A 177 14.81 3.54 -0.04
C ASP A 177 16.31 3.80 -0.05
N ALA A 178 17.13 2.75 0.09
CA ALA A 178 18.59 2.87 -0.06
C ALA A 178 18.99 3.31 -1.48
N VAL A 179 18.24 2.91 -2.50
CA VAL A 179 18.42 3.41 -3.88
C VAL A 179 18.05 4.89 -3.95
N LEU A 180 16.94 5.32 -3.34
CA LEU A 180 16.53 6.73 -3.28
C LEU A 180 17.59 7.59 -2.59
N ASP A 181 18.16 7.12 -1.47
CA ASP A 181 19.23 7.79 -0.73
C ASP A 181 20.50 7.97 -1.58
N SER A 182 20.78 7.02 -2.47
CA SER A 182 21.97 7.09 -3.33
C SER A 182 21.86 8.10 -4.47
N ILE A 183 20.64 8.55 -4.79
CA ILE A 183 20.33 9.42 -5.92
C ILE A 183 20.01 10.85 -5.44
N LEU A 184 20.21 11.15 -4.15
CA LEU A 184 19.98 12.48 -3.57
C LEU A 184 20.46 13.61 -4.50
N ILE A 185 19.50 14.41 -4.95
CA ILE A 185 19.65 15.66 -5.72
C ILE A 185 19.22 16.83 -4.85
#